data_AF-A0A4Y6I6C3-F1
#
_entry.id   AF-A0A4Y6I6C3-F1
#
_cell.length_a   1.000
_cell.length_b   1.000
_cell.length_c   1.000
_cell.angle_alpha   90.00
_cell.angle_beta   90.00
_cell.angle_gamma   90.00
#
_symmetry.space_group_name_H-M   'P 1'
#
loop_
_entity.id
_entity.type
_entity.pdbx_description
1 polymer ?
#
loop_
_entity_poly.entity_id
_entity_poly.type
_entity_poly.pdbx_seq_one_letter_code
_entity_poly.pdbx_strand_id
1 'polypeptide(L)'
;MTGEKMNKIKKFWIGAFFSSITLPLIGISASCGQSQEVDKDKQNQLLTLQTSLKTLLATKDIQINLYSDPDYDFIKDALETAYDNGVKVKTSDDLQQLKEARQAIELAIAKAVKDKDFIDQRKTAKQNELIASKNELKTILDSQLAQIAKYLDDEYAQIKTDLIATYNQVKEILNSNDIQTIQQARETLEQAILKAESDKQAILNEKESQRNLVNQARNTLIELIKVVDAQIAELNAEKYNQIRHELTEANNQAKLKSDLQDISELQAATQQLQIAINKARNDKQTKDGSNNSTSN
;
A
#
# COMPACT_ATOMS: atom_id res chain seq x y z
N MET A 1 -19.77 -37.94 -16.82
CA MET A 1 -18.44 -38.53 -17.16
C MET A 1 -17.43 -37.47 -16.72
N THR A 2 -16.59 -37.59 -15.72
CA THR A 2 -15.87 -38.69 -15.05
C THR A 2 -15.56 -38.18 -13.63
N GLY A 3 -15.94 -38.86 -12.55
CA GLY A 3 -15.13 -39.93 -11.99
C GLY A 3 -14.33 -39.44 -10.78
N GLU A 4 -15.00 -39.00 -9.70
CA GLU A 4 -14.34 -38.67 -8.44
C GLU A 4 -14.34 -39.92 -7.54
N LYS A 5 -13.22 -40.64 -7.60
CA LYS A 5 -12.97 -41.85 -6.83
C LYS A 5 -12.82 -41.49 -5.36
N MET A 6 -13.67 -42.14 -4.55
CA MET A 6 -13.56 -42.29 -3.10
C MET A 6 -12.11 -42.41 -2.63
N ASN A 7 -11.64 -41.40 -1.88
CA ASN A 7 -10.43 -41.54 -1.08
C ASN A 7 -10.81 -42.28 0.22
N LYS A 8 -10.97 -43.60 0.12
CA LYS A 8 -11.09 -44.49 1.28
C LYS A 8 -9.75 -44.49 2.01
N ILE A 9 -9.62 -43.60 2.98
CA ILE A 9 -8.57 -43.64 4.00
C ILE A 9 -8.67 -45.00 4.68
N LYS A 10 -7.78 -45.92 4.28
CA LYS A 10 -7.50 -47.13 5.04
C LYS A 10 -6.84 -46.68 6.35
N LYS A 11 -7.66 -46.43 7.37
CA LYS A 11 -7.22 -46.42 8.77
C LYS A 11 -6.76 -47.85 9.07
N PHE A 12 -5.48 -48.12 8.85
CA PHE A 12 -4.86 -49.37 9.28
C PHE A 12 -4.77 -49.27 10.80
N TRP A 13 -5.71 -49.94 11.44
CA TRP A 13 -5.83 -50.05 12.88
C TRP A 13 -4.66 -50.90 13.39
N ILE A 14 -3.50 -50.28 13.63
CA ILE A 14 -2.38 -50.89 14.38
C ILE A 14 -2.69 -50.67 15.87
N GLY A 15 -3.77 -51.32 16.30
CA GLY A 15 -4.37 -51.14 17.61
C GLY A 15 -4.55 -52.47 18.34
N ALA A 16 -3.66 -53.44 18.16
CA ALA A 16 -3.67 -54.65 19.00
C ALA A 16 -2.40 -55.48 18.75
N PHE A 17 -1.31 -55.27 19.50
CA PHE A 17 -0.38 -56.37 19.81
C PHE A 17 0.56 -56.10 21.01
N PHE A 18 0.15 -55.27 21.97
CA PHE A 18 0.76 -55.27 23.31
C PHE A 18 -0.34 -55.44 24.36
N SER A 19 -0.92 -56.63 24.36
CA SER A 19 -1.72 -57.09 25.49
C SER A 19 -0.81 -57.18 26.72
N SER A 20 -1.16 -56.39 27.73
CA SER A 20 -0.70 -56.44 29.12
C SER A 20 -0.16 -57.82 29.54
N ILE A 21 1.16 -57.94 29.68
CA ILE A 21 1.76 -59.00 30.48
C ILE A 21 1.72 -58.50 31.93
N THR A 22 0.61 -58.80 32.60
CA THR A 22 0.48 -58.64 34.05
C THR A 22 1.34 -59.74 34.70
N LEU A 23 2.44 -59.34 35.32
CA LEU A 23 3.30 -60.24 36.11
C LEU A 23 2.54 -60.71 37.36
N PRO A 24 2.42 -62.02 37.64
CA PRO A 24 1.93 -62.48 38.92
C PRO A 24 2.99 -62.26 40.02
N LEU A 25 2.59 -61.57 41.08
CA LEU A 25 3.31 -61.47 42.35
C LEU A 25 3.12 -62.80 43.09
N ILE A 26 4.11 -63.71 43.01
CA ILE A 26 4.07 -64.99 43.75
C ILE A 26 4.69 -64.77 45.13
N GLY A 27 3.85 -64.94 46.15
CA GLY A 27 4.20 -64.93 47.56
C GLY A 27 5.09 -66.11 47.95
N ILE A 28 6.01 -65.81 48.86
CA ILE A 28 7.02 -66.70 49.43
C ILE A 28 6.33 -67.72 50.35
N SER A 29 6.43 -69.01 50.04
CA SER A 29 6.30 -70.09 51.01
C SER A 29 7.63 -70.85 51.10
N ALA A 30 8.17 -70.93 52.31
CA ALA A 30 9.43 -71.57 52.60
C ALA A 30 9.28 -73.10 52.53
N SER A 31 10.15 -73.77 51.78
CA SER A 31 10.41 -75.20 51.94
C SER A 31 11.84 -75.52 51.51
N CYS A 32 12.51 -76.33 52.32
CA CYS A 32 13.93 -76.65 52.28
C CYS A 32 14.20 -77.68 51.17
N GLY A 33 14.64 -77.21 50.00
CA GLY A 33 15.07 -78.01 48.83
C GLY A 33 15.95 -77.21 47.85
N GLN A 34 16.60 -76.15 48.34
CA GLN A 34 16.86 -74.91 47.60
C GLN A 34 18.01 -74.89 46.58
N SER A 35 18.81 -75.94 46.38
CA SER A 35 19.94 -75.87 45.41
C SER A 35 19.58 -76.35 44.00
N GLN A 36 18.86 -77.46 43.85
CA GLN A 36 18.49 -78.00 42.52
C GLN A 36 17.26 -77.32 41.89
N GLU A 37 16.38 -76.75 42.70
CA GLU A 37 15.15 -76.11 42.24
C GLU A 37 15.40 -74.68 41.75
N VAL A 38 16.35 -73.96 42.38
CA VAL A 38 16.81 -72.63 41.98
C VAL A 38 17.59 -72.66 40.66
N ASP A 39 18.40 -73.70 40.43
CA ASP A 39 19.15 -73.87 39.17
C ASP A 39 18.22 -74.18 37.98
N LYS A 40 17.16 -74.99 38.19
CA LYS A 40 16.14 -75.25 37.17
C LYS A 40 15.36 -73.99 36.81
N ASP A 41 14.98 -73.19 37.80
CA ASP A 41 14.20 -71.96 37.55
C ASP A 41 15.03 -70.91 36.79
N LYS A 42 16.30 -70.74 37.15
CA LYS A 42 17.23 -69.85 36.42
C LYS A 42 17.47 -70.31 34.98
N GLN A 43 17.64 -71.61 34.74
CA GLN A 43 17.75 -72.17 33.38
C GLN A 43 16.48 -71.95 32.56
N ASN A 44 15.30 -72.13 33.15
CA ASN A 44 14.02 -71.87 32.48
C ASN A 44 13.87 -70.39 32.10
N GLN A 45 14.25 -69.48 33.00
CA GLN A 45 14.21 -68.04 32.72
C GLN A 45 15.17 -67.66 31.58
N LEU A 46 16.38 -68.24 31.56
CA LEU A 46 17.36 -68.01 30.50
C LEU A 46 16.82 -68.48 29.13
N LEU A 47 16.30 -69.71 29.06
CA LEU A 47 15.76 -70.29 27.83
C LEU A 47 14.57 -69.48 27.30
N THR A 48 13.72 -69.01 28.21
CA THR A 48 12.57 -68.15 27.90
C THR A 48 13.03 -66.81 27.31
N LEU A 49 14.03 -66.16 27.91
CA LEU A 49 14.57 -64.89 27.42
C LEU A 49 15.27 -65.05 26.07
N GLN A 50 16.08 -66.10 25.88
CA GLN A 50 16.72 -66.40 24.60
C GLN A 50 15.68 -66.63 23.49
N THR A 51 14.61 -67.37 23.80
CA THR A 51 13.50 -67.61 22.86
C THR A 51 12.77 -66.32 22.53
N SER A 52 12.43 -65.53 23.54
CA SER A 52 11.76 -64.23 23.36
C SER A 52 12.60 -63.25 22.54
N LEU A 53 13.91 -63.18 22.78
CA LEU A 53 14.82 -62.31 22.03
C LEU A 53 14.96 -62.80 20.58
N LYS A 54 15.09 -64.11 20.33
CA LYS A 54 15.10 -64.67 18.97
C LYS A 54 13.81 -64.34 18.20
N THR A 55 12.66 -64.48 18.84
CA THR A 55 11.36 -64.10 18.25
C THR A 55 11.32 -62.62 17.91
N LEU A 56 11.81 -61.75 18.80
CA LEU A 56 11.87 -60.31 18.56
C LEU A 56 12.81 -59.98 17.39
N LEU A 57 14.01 -60.56 17.36
CA LEU A 57 14.99 -60.39 16.28
C LEU A 57 14.46 -60.85 14.91
N ALA A 58 13.61 -61.88 14.87
CA ALA A 58 12.97 -62.33 13.63
C ALA A 58 12.00 -61.29 13.03
N THR A 59 11.61 -60.26 13.80
CA THR A 59 10.77 -59.16 13.30
C THR A 59 11.58 -58.02 12.67
N LYS A 60 12.92 -58.10 12.66
CA LYS A 60 13.84 -57.06 12.17
C LYS A 60 13.41 -56.48 10.82
N ASP A 61 13.31 -57.32 9.80
CA ASP A 61 13.04 -56.85 8.42
C ASP A 61 11.66 -56.21 8.30
N ILE A 62 10.66 -56.74 9.01
CA ILE A 62 9.30 -56.16 9.04
C ILE A 62 9.36 -54.77 9.67
N GLN A 63 10.02 -54.63 10.82
CA GLN A 63 10.09 -53.35 11.54
C GLN A 63 10.90 -52.30 10.77
N ILE A 64 12.03 -52.68 10.17
CA ILE A 64 12.86 -51.78 9.36
C ILE A 64 12.12 -51.31 8.11
N ASN A 65 11.42 -52.20 7.40
CA ASN A 65 10.73 -51.87 6.15
C ASN A 65 9.57 -50.85 6.34
N LEU A 66 9.06 -50.68 7.57
CA LEU A 66 8.10 -49.61 7.88
C LEU A 66 8.67 -48.19 7.70
N TYR A 67 10.00 -48.07 7.65
CA TYR A 67 10.75 -46.81 7.59
C TYR A 67 11.59 -46.74 6.30
N SER A 68 11.06 -47.27 5.19
CA SER A 68 11.75 -47.30 3.89
C SER A 68 11.78 -45.96 3.15
N ASP A 69 10.98 -44.99 3.58
CA ASP A 69 10.97 -43.63 3.02
C ASP A 69 12.24 -42.89 3.50
N PRO A 70 12.96 -42.18 2.60
CA PRO A 70 14.19 -41.46 2.95
C PRO A 70 14.04 -40.48 4.12
N ASP A 71 12.84 -39.93 4.34
CA ASP A 71 12.58 -39.04 5.48
C ASP A 71 12.66 -39.76 6.84
N TYR A 72 12.73 -41.09 6.85
CA TYR A 72 12.84 -41.94 8.04
C TYR A 72 14.18 -42.66 8.17
N ASP A 73 15.20 -42.33 7.36
CA ASP A 73 16.51 -43.02 7.39
C ASP A 73 17.13 -43.04 8.80
N PHE A 74 17.03 -41.95 9.57
CA PHE A 74 17.55 -41.93 10.94
C PHE A 74 16.82 -42.91 11.88
N ILE A 75 15.53 -43.14 11.66
CA ILE A 75 14.73 -44.10 12.42
C ILE A 75 15.17 -45.51 12.06
N LYS A 76 15.35 -45.74 10.76
CA LYS A 76 15.81 -47.01 10.19
C LYS A 76 17.18 -47.40 10.75
N ASP A 77 18.15 -46.48 10.70
CA ASP A 77 19.52 -46.69 11.20
C ASP A 77 19.55 -47.00 12.71
N ALA A 78 18.73 -46.29 13.50
CA ALA A 78 18.63 -46.52 14.94
C ALA A 78 18.02 -47.89 15.26
N LEU A 79 17.01 -48.33 14.51
CA LEU A 79 16.43 -49.66 14.64
C LEU A 79 17.41 -50.75 14.23
N GLU A 80 18.09 -50.61 13.09
CA GLU A 80 19.11 -51.54 12.62
C GLU A 80 20.19 -51.75 13.69
N THR A 81 20.69 -50.67 14.27
CA THR A 81 21.68 -50.70 15.35
C THR A 81 21.18 -51.47 16.58
N ALA A 82 19.93 -51.24 17.01
CA ALA A 82 19.36 -51.94 18.15
C ALA A 82 19.21 -53.45 17.89
N TYR A 83 18.74 -53.83 16.70
CA TYR A 83 18.66 -55.23 16.28
C TYR A 83 20.03 -55.90 16.21
N ASP A 84 21.03 -55.24 15.61
CA ASP A 84 22.37 -55.78 15.48
C ASP A 84 23.05 -55.99 16.84
N ASN A 85 22.79 -55.11 17.81
CA ASN A 85 23.23 -55.31 19.18
C ASN A 85 22.54 -56.51 19.86
N GLY A 86 21.24 -56.70 19.63
CA GLY A 86 20.53 -57.88 20.11
C GLY A 86 21.04 -59.19 19.50
N VAL A 87 21.44 -59.19 18.23
CA VAL A 87 22.02 -60.36 17.56
C VAL A 87 23.30 -60.82 18.25
N LYS A 88 24.13 -59.89 18.74
CA LYS A 88 25.42 -60.19 19.41
C LYS A 88 25.26 -60.97 20.71
N VAL A 89 24.14 -60.81 21.42
CA VAL A 89 23.92 -61.39 22.76
C VAL A 89 22.81 -62.44 22.80
N LYS A 90 22.23 -62.82 21.65
CA LYS A 90 21.07 -63.74 21.56
C LYS A 90 21.29 -65.15 22.12
N THR A 91 22.53 -65.53 22.39
CA THR A 91 22.95 -66.80 22.99
C THR A 91 23.75 -66.58 24.29
N SER A 92 23.66 -65.40 24.91
CA SER A 92 24.34 -65.13 26.17
C SER A 92 23.72 -65.98 27.30
N ASP A 93 24.57 -66.41 28.23
CA ASP A 93 24.18 -67.06 29.49
C ASP A 93 23.97 -66.04 30.62
N ASP A 94 24.20 -64.76 30.34
CA ASP A 94 23.91 -63.67 31.25
C ASP A 94 22.45 -63.20 31.06
N LEU A 95 21.66 -63.50 32.08
CA LEU A 95 20.23 -63.19 32.13
C LEU A 95 19.96 -61.67 32.08
N GLN A 96 20.88 -60.86 32.61
CA GLN A 96 20.77 -59.40 32.59
C GLN A 96 21.03 -58.84 31.19
N GLN A 97 22.06 -59.35 30.49
CA GLN A 97 22.35 -58.95 29.10
C GLN A 97 21.17 -59.27 28.16
N LEU A 98 20.54 -60.44 28.31
CA LEU A 98 19.36 -60.80 27.51
C LEU A 98 18.17 -59.87 27.78
N LYS A 99 17.94 -59.54 29.06
CA LYS A 99 16.88 -58.59 29.46
C LYS A 99 17.12 -57.21 28.87
N GLU A 100 18.33 -56.68 29.03
CA GLU A 100 18.71 -55.35 28.55
C GLU A 100 18.62 -55.26 27.02
N ALA A 101 19.11 -56.27 26.29
CA ALA A 101 19.02 -56.28 24.83
C ALA A 101 17.58 -56.34 24.32
N ARG A 102 16.73 -57.17 24.95
CA ARG A 102 15.31 -57.23 24.62
C ARG A 102 14.64 -55.87 24.88
N GLN A 103 14.86 -55.30 26.06
CA GLN A 103 14.31 -53.98 26.42
C GLN A 103 14.81 -52.88 25.48
N ALA A 104 16.07 -52.92 25.06
CA ALA A 104 16.64 -51.95 24.13
C ALA A 104 15.96 -52.00 22.75
N ILE A 105 15.67 -53.19 22.21
CA ILE A 105 14.93 -53.32 20.95
C ILE A 105 13.48 -52.84 21.12
N GLU A 106 12.79 -53.27 22.19
CA GLU A 106 11.41 -52.83 22.48
C GLU A 106 11.33 -51.29 22.60
N LEU A 107 12.30 -50.68 23.28
CA LEU A 107 12.40 -49.22 23.40
C LEU A 107 12.70 -48.55 22.06
N ALA A 108 13.60 -49.12 21.25
CA ALA A 108 13.91 -48.60 19.91
C ALA A 108 12.68 -48.64 18.99
N ILE A 109 11.88 -49.71 19.01
CA ILE A 109 10.61 -49.81 18.28
C ILE A 109 9.62 -48.75 18.75
N ALA A 110 9.45 -48.61 20.07
CA ALA A 110 8.54 -47.61 20.63
C ALA A 110 8.97 -46.17 20.29
N LYS A 111 10.28 -45.91 20.26
CA LYS A 111 10.83 -44.61 19.85
C LYS A 111 10.62 -44.37 18.36
N ALA A 112 10.87 -45.37 17.52
CA ALA A 112 10.69 -45.28 16.07
C ALA A 112 9.24 -44.91 15.67
N VAL A 113 8.25 -45.52 16.33
CA VAL A 113 6.83 -45.16 16.12
C VAL A 113 6.58 -43.69 16.48
N LYS A 114 7.04 -43.24 17.64
CA LYS A 114 6.86 -41.84 18.08
C LYS A 114 7.57 -40.83 17.17
N ASP A 115 8.79 -41.13 16.76
CA ASP A 115 9.57 -40.28 15.87
C ASP A 115 8.89 -40.16 14.50
N LYS A 116 8.37 -41.27 13.96
CA LYS A 116 7.62 -41.26 12.70
C LYS A 116 6.34 -40.43 12.82
N ASP A 117 5.55 -40.63 13.88
CA ASP A 117 4.35 -39.83 14.12
C ASP A 117 4.68 -38.33 14.19
N PHE A 118 5.79 -37.97 14.84
CA PHE A 118 6.25 -36.58 14.90
C PHE A 118 6.63 -36.01 13.53
N ILE A 119 7.35 -36.76 12.71
CA ILE A 119 7.72 -36.33 11.35
C ILE A 119 6.48 -36.19 10.47
N ASP A 120 5.58 -37.18 10.49
CA ASP A 120 4.34 -37.18 9.72
C ASP A 120 3.46 -35.97 10.09
N GLN A 121 3.35 -35.67 11.39
CA GLN A 121 2.64 -34.49 11.88
C GLN A 121 3.29 -33.20 11.37
N ARG A 122 4.62 -33.10 11.41
CA ARG A 122 5.34 -31.92 10.91
C ARG A 122 5.21 -31.74 9.41
N LYS A 123 5.23 -32.84 8.62
CA LYS A 123 4.95 -32.81 7.17
C LYS A 123 3.54 -32.30 6.90
N THR A 124 2.56 -32.84 7.61
CA THR A 124 1.15 -32.44 7.50
C THR A 124 0.97 -30.96 7.84
N ALA A 125 1.61 -30.48 8.92
CA ALA A 125 1.56 -29.08 9.33
C ALA A 125 2.11 -28.14 8.23
N LYS A 126 3.28 -28.46 7.67
CA LYS A 126 3.86 -27.69 6.55
C LYS A 126 2.95 -27.68 5.31
N GLN A 127 2.33 -28.81 5.00
CA GLN A 127 1.41 -28.88 3.85
C GLN A 127 0.16 -28.02 4.08
N ASN A 128 -0.38 -28.03 5.30
CA ASN A 128 -1.51 -27.17 5.67
C ASN A 128 -1.12 -25.68 5.60
N GLU A 129 0.07 -25.31 6.07
CA GLU A 129 0.59 -23.95 5.99
C GLU A 129 0.79 -23.48 4.55
N LEU A 130 1.29 -24.36 3.68
CA LEU A 130 1.41 -24.09 2.25
C LEU A 130 0.03 -23.83 1.61
N ILE A 131 -0.96 -24.66 1.93
CA ILE A 131 -2.34 -24.49 1.44
C ILE A 131 -2.92 -23.16 1.93
N ALA A 132 -2.75 -22.84 3.21
CA ALA A 132 -3.22 -21.58 3.78
C ALA A 132 -2.57 -20.37 3.07
N SER A 133 -1.24 -20.38 2.91
CA SER A 133 -0.51 -19.31 2.23
C SER A 133 -0.95 -19.14 0.76
N LYS A 134 -1.19 -20.26 0.04
CA LYS A 134 -1.74 -20.23 -1.32
C LYS A 134 -3.14 -19.62 -1.36
N ASN A 135 -3.99 -19.97 -0.41
CA ASN A 135 -5.36 -19.45 -0.35
C ASN A 135 -5.38 -17.95 -0.09
N GLU A 136 -4.56 -17.46 0.85
CA GLU A 136 -4.43 -16.03 1.12
C GLU A 136 -3.96 -15.26 -0.12
N LEU A 137 -2.90 -15.73 -0.77
CA LEU A 137 -2.40 -15.10 -1.99
C LEU A 137 -3.48 -15.13 -3.10
N LYS A 138 -4.18 -16.25 -3.24
CA LYS A 138 -5.28 -16.38 -4.20
C LYS A 138 -6.41 -15.38 -3.93
N THR A 139 -6.79 -15.17 -2.67
CA THR A 139 -7.82 -14.18 -2.32
C THR A 139 -7.44 -12.78 -2.77
N ILE A 140 -6.17 -12.39 -2.62
CA ILE A 140 -5.70 -11.08 -3.07
C ILE A 140 -5.66 -11.02 -4.60
N LEU A 141 -5.19 -12.07 -5.27
CA LEU A 141 -5.20 -12.19 -6.74
C LEU A 141 -6.64 -12.09 -7.31
N ASP A 142 -7.61 -12.74 -6.67
CA ASP A 142 -9.01 -12.72 -7.10
C ASP A 142 -9.63 -11.31 -7.00
N SER A 143 -9.04 -10.41 -6.18
CA SER A 143 -9.46 -9.00 -6.07
C SER A 143 -8.93 -8.10 -7.20
N GLN A 144 -8.08 -8.62 -8.11
CA GLN A 144 -7.39 -7.85 -9.15
C GLN A 144 -8.31 -6.90 -9.92
N LEU A 145 -9.42 -7.40 -10.46
CA LEU A 145 -10.31 -6.58 -11.29
C LEU A 145 -10.89 -5.39 -10.51
N ALA A 146 -11.26 -5.61 -9.25
CA ALA A 146 -11.80 -4.57 -8.38
C ALA A 146 -10.73 -3.51 -8.05
N GLN A 147 -9.48 -3.92 -7.81
CA GLN A 147 -8.39 -2.99 -7.56
C GLN A 147 -8.04 -2.19 -8.81
N ILE A 148 -7.90 -2.84 -9.97
CA ILE A 148 -7.59 -2.18 -11.24
C ILE A 148 -8.69 -1.20 -11.68
N ALA A 149 -9.96 -1.49 -11.38
CA ALA A 149 -11.09 -0.62 -11.71
C ALA A 149 -11.01 0.78 -11.05
N LYS A 150 -10.22 0.94 -9.96
CA LYS A 150 -10.02 2.23 -9.29
C LYS A 150 -9.15 3.23 -10.07
N TYR A 151 -8.49 2.76 -11.14
CA TYR A 151 -7.46 3.48 -11.88
C TYR A 151 -7.76 3.49 -13.39
N LEU A 152 -9.04 3.58 -13.77
CA LEU A 152 -9.45 3.59 -15.18
C LEU A 152 -9.21 4.91 -15.89
N ASP A 153 -9.19 6.02 -15.15
CA ASP A 153 -8.94 7.34 -15.71
C ASP A 153 -7.50 7.46 -16.22
N ASP A 154 -7.31 8.17 -17.33
CA ASP A 154 -6.01 8.29 -18.02
C ASP A 154 -4.90 8.84 -17.12
N GLU A 155 -5.25 9.69 -16.15
CA GLU A 155 -4.32 10.23 -15.17
C GLU A 155 -3.68 9.16 -14.26
N TYR A 156 -4.31 7.99 -14.12
CA TYR A 156 -3.83 6.86 -13.33
C TYR A 156 -3.26 5.73 -14.19
N ALA A 157 -3.05 5.95 -15.50
CA ALA A 157 -2.64 4.90 -16.43
C ALA A 157 -1.32 4.19 -16.02
N GLN A 158 -0.35 4.93 -15.47
CA GLN A 158 0.90 4.34 -15.00
C GLN A 158 0.68 3.46 -13.77
N ILE A 159 -0.09 3.92 -12.77
CA ILE A 159 -0.46 3.15 -11.59
C ILE A 159 -1.15 1.84 -11.99
N LYS A 160 -2.10 1.93 -12.92
CA LYS A 160 -2.79 0.76 -13.48
C LYS A 160 -1.81 -0.22 -14.13
N THR A 161 -0.85 0.28 -14.91
CA THR A 161 0.12 -0.55 -15.63
C THR A 161 1.04 -1.29 -14.66
N ASP A 162 1.60 -0.59 -13.68
CA ASP A 162 2.50 -1.15 -12.68
C ASP A 162 1.79 -2.20 -11.80
N LEU A 163 0.54 -1.90 -11.42
CA LEU A 163 -0.26 -2.82 -10.62
C LEU A 163 -0.63 -4.09 -11.41
N ILE A 164 -1.01 -3.97 -12.68
CA ILE A 164 -1.24 -5.14 -13.56
C ILE A 164 0.02 -5.99 -13.71
N ALA A 165 1.18 -5.36 -13.91
CA ALA A 165 2.45 -6.07 -14.03
C ALA A 165 2.76 -6.89 -12.76
N THR A 166 2.55 -6.29 -11.59
CA THR A 166 2.72 -6.97 -10.29
C THR A 166 1.76 -8.16 -10.14
N TYR A 167 0.47 -7.97 -10.46
CA TYR A 167 -0.50 -9.06 -10.42
C TYR A 167 -0.09 -10.23 -11.32
N ASN A 168 0.39 -9.95 -12.53
CA ASN A 168 0.82 -10.99 -13.46
C ASN A 168 2.05 -11.75 -12.94
N GLN A 169 3.07 -11.03 -12.45
CA GLN A 169 4.28 -11.63 -11.87
C GLN A 169 3.93 -12.56 -10.68
N VAL A 170 3.07 -12.09 -9.77
CA VAL A 170 2.70 -12.84 -8.57
C VAL A 170 1.83 -14.05 -8.90
N LYS A 171 1.00 -13.97 -9.95
CA LYS A 171 0.17 -15.09 -10.41
C LYS A 171 0.99 -16.32 -10.83
N GLU A 172 2.17 -16.11 -11.40
CA GLU A 172 3.09 -17.21 -11.77
C GLU A 172 3.64 -17.95 -10.54
N ILE A 173 3.72 -17.27 -9.39
CA ILE A 173 4.28 -17.80 -8.15
C ILE A 173 3.28 -18.69 -7.38
N LEU A 174 1.97 -18.58 -7.64
CA LEU A 174 0.91 -19.29 -6.91
C LEU A 174 1.11 -20.83 -6.87
N ASN A 175 1.76 -21.38 -7.89
CA ASN A 175 2.01 -22.82 -8.00
C ASN A 175 3.29 -23.30 -7.30
N SER A 176 4.07 -22.41 -6.68
CA SER A 176 5.28 -22.77 -5.92
C SER A 176 4.97 -23.76 -4.79
N ASN A 177 5.95 -24.58 -4.42
CA ASN A 177 5.89 -25.45 -3.24
C ASN A 177 6.69 -24.90 -2.05
N ASP A 178 7.32 -23.74 -2.24
CA ASP A 178 8.03 -23.04 -1.17
C ASP A 178 7.12 -21.99 -0.53
N ILE A 179 6.88 -22.16 0.77
CA ILE A 179 6.03 -21.29 1.59
C ILE A 179 6.59 -19.87 1.63
N GLN A 180 7.92 -19.72 1.74
CA GLN A 180 8.54 -18.39 1.84
C GLN A 180 8.35 -17.59 0.55
N THR A 181 8.58 -18.23 -0.59
CA THR A 181 8.34 -17.62 -1.91
C THR A 181 6.88 -17.13 -2.05
N ILE A 182 5.89 -17.91 -1.58
CA ILE A 182 4.47 -17.52 -1.65
C ILE A 182 4.16 -16.35 -0.71
N GLN A 183 4.69 -16.37 0.51
CA GLN A 183 4.52 -15.28 1.48
C GLN A 183 5.12 -13.98 0.97
N GLN A 184 6.33 -14.02 0.39
CA GLN A 184 6.97 -12.86 -0.21
C GLN A 184 6.17 -12.30 -1.40
N ALA A 185 5.59 -13.18 -2.23
CA ALA A 185 4.76 -12.76 -3.35
C ALA A 185 3.45 -12.09 -2.88
N ARG A 186 2.87 -12.59 -1.78
CA ARG A 186 1.72 -11.97 -1.10
C ARG A 186 2.06 -10.56 -0.63
N GLU A 187 3.15 -10.41 0.12
CA GLU A 187 3.61 -9.12 0.63
C GLU A 187 3.93 -8.14 -0.49
N THR A 188 4.59 -8.60 -1.56
CA THR A 188 4.88 -7.78 -2.75
C THR A 188 3.60 -7.22 -3.37
N LEU A 189 2.56 -8.07 -3.50
CA LEU A 189 1.29 -7.65 -4.06
C LEU A 189 0.55 -6.67 -3.14
N GLU A 190 0.54 -6.92 -1.83
CA GLU A 190 -0.05 -6.02 -0.83
C GLU A 190 0.63 -4.64 -0.85
N GLN A 191 1.96 -4.60 -0.91
CA GLN A 191 2.72 -3.35 -1.00
C GLN A 191 2.44 -2.60 -2.30
N ALA A 192 2.30 -3.31 -3.44
CA ALA A 192 1.93 -2.68 -4.70
C ALA A 192 0.53 -2.04 -4.65
N ILE A 193 -0.44 -2.70 -4.01
CA ILE A 193 -1.79 -2.16 -3.80
C ILE A 193 -1.74 -0.89 -2.92
N LEU A 194 -1.00 -0.95 -1.80
CA LEU A 194 -0.83 0.21 -0.91
C LEU A 194 -0.16 1.38 -1.62
N LYS A 195 0.89 1.11 -2.40
CA LYS A 195 1.58 2.13 -3.19
C LYS A 195 0.65 2.75 -4.23
N ALA A 196 -0.16 1.94 -4.93
CA ALA A 196 -1.11 2.43 -5.92
C ALA A 196 -2.15 3.39 -5.30
N GLU A 197 -2.64 3.11 -4.09
CA GLU A 197 -3.54 4.00 -3.36
C GLU A 197 -2.83 5.28 -2.91
N SER A 198 -1.60 5.18 -2.41
CA SER A 198 -0.78 6.33 -2.02
C SER A 198 -0.49 7.26 -3.21
N ASP A 199 -0.10 6.70 -4.35
CA ASP A 199 0.21 7.46 -5.57
C ASP A 199 -1.05 8.18 -6.10
N LYS A 200 -2.21 7.51 -6.04
CA LYS A 200 -3.49 8.14 -6.39
C LYS A 200 -3.81 9.32 -5.48
N GLN A 201 -3.61 9.18 -4.17
CA GLN A 201 -3.84 10.28 -3.23
C GLN A 201 -2.89 11.45 -3.49
N ALA A 202 -1.64 11.19 -3.87
CA ALA A 202 -0.68 12.23 -4.22
C ALA A 202 -1.15 13.04 -5.44
N ILE A 203 -1.65 12.38 -6.49
CA ILE A 203 -2.20 13.03 -7.69
C ILE A 203 -3.42 13.91 -7.33
N LEU A 204 -4.34 13.40 -6.49
CA LEU A 204 -5.50 14.16 -6.05
C LEU A 204 -5.12 15.43 -5.27
N ASN A 205 -4.15 15.32 -4.36
CA ASN A 205 -3.64 16.45 -3.58
C ASN A 205 -2.98 17.49 -4.49
N GLU A 206 -2.22 17.05 -5.51
CA GLU A 206 -1.60 17.96 -6.47
C GLU A 206 -2.67 18.72 -7.29
N LYS A 207 -3.70 18.03 -7.77
CA LYS A 207 -4.84 18.66 -8.47
C LYS A 207 -5.57 19.68 -7.59
N GLU A 208 -5.75 19.39 -6.31
CA GLU A 208 -6.34 20.35 -5.37
C GLU A 208 -5.46 21.58 -5.18
N SER A 209 -4.16 21.40 -5.01
CA SER A 209 -3.19 22.50 -4.93
C SER A 209 -3.23 23.39 -6.18
N GLN A 210 -3.24 22.79 -7.38
CA GLN A 210 -3.33 23.52 -8.65
C GLN A 210 -4.64 24.33 -8.74
N ARG A 211 -5.79 23.75 -8.37
CA ARG A 211 -7.07 24.47 -8.33
C ARG A 211 -7.01 25.68 -7.39
N ASN A 212 -6.39 25.53 -6.23
CA ASN A 212 -6.25 26.62 -5.26
C ASN A 212 -5.38 27.75 -5.83
N LEU A 213 -4.27 27.45 -6.51
CA LEU A 213 -3.43 28.44 -7.17
C LEU A 213 -4.18 29.20 -8.26
N VAL A 214 -4.96 28.50 -9.10
CA VAL A 214 -5.78 29.14 -10.14
C VAL A 214 -6.83 30.07 -9.51
N ASN A 215 -7.49 29.64 -8.43
CA ASN A 215 -8.47 30.48 -7.73
C ASN A 215 -7.82 31.71 -7.09
N GLN A 216 -6.63 31.57 -6.50
CA GLN A 216 -5.88 32.71 -5.97
C GLN A 216 -5.52 33.70 -7.08
N ALA A 217 -4.96 33.22 -8.20
CA ALA A 217 -4.62 34.05 -9.35
C ALA A 217 -5.86 34.78 -9.91
N ARG A 218 -7.00 34.09 -10.01
CA ARG A 218 -8.28 34.68 -10.42
C ARG A 218 -8.72 35.79 -9.48
N ASN A 219 -8.64 35.59 -8.17
CA ASN A 219 -9.01 36.61 -7.19
C ASN A 219 -8.10 37.84 -7.27
N THR A 220 -6.79 37.64 -7.43
CA THR A 220 -5.84 38.75 -7.64
C THR A 220 -6.18 39.54 -8.91
N LEU A 221 -6.52 38.85 -10.01
CA LEU A 221 -6.92 39.52 -11.25
C LEU A 221 -8.20 40.35 -11.07
N ILE A 222 -9.19 39.84 -10.34
CA ILE A 222 -10.42 40.58 -10.03
C ILE A 222 -10.11 41.86 -9.26
N GLU A 223 -9.25 41.80 -8.25
CA GLU A 223 -8.86 42.99 -7.48
C GLU A 223 -8.09 44.00 -8.33
N LEU A 224 -7.21 43.55 -9.22
CA LEU A 224 -6.52 44.44 -10.16
C LEU A 224 -7.49 45.14 -11.13
N ILE A 225 -8.48 44.41 -11.65
CA ILE A 225 -9.51 44.99 -12.53
C ILE A 225 -10.26 46.11 -11.79
N LYS A 226 -10.68 45.88 -10.54
CA LYS A 226 -11.35 46.91 -9.73
C LYS A 226 -10.48 48.16 -9.55
N VAL A 227 -9.18 48.00 -9.30
CA VAL A 227 -8.24 49.13 -9.17
C VAL A 227 -8.12 49.89 -10.48
N VAL A 228 -7.99 49.19 -11.61
CA VAL A 228 -7.91 49.82 -12.93
C VAL A 228 -9.21 50.57 -13.28
N ASP A 229 -10.37 49.97 -13.03
CA ASP A 229 -11.67 50.62 -13.25
C ASP A 229 -11.81 51.90 -12.41
N ALA A 230 -11.36 51.87 -11.15
CA ALA A 230 -11.34 53.05 -10.28
C ALA A 230 -10.41 54.15 -10.82
N GLN A 231 -9.20 53.79 -11.26
CA GLN A 231 -8.24 54.73 -11.86
C GLN A 231 -8.77 55.35 -13.16
N ILE A 232 -9.44 54.55 -14.01
CA ILE A 232 -10.08 55.05 -15.23
C ILE A 232 -11.20 56.04 -14.88
N ALA A 233 -12.02 55.74 -13.88
CA ALA A 233 -13.07 56.64 -13.43
C ALA A 233 -12.52 57.97 -12.90
N GLU A 234 -11.44 57.93 -12.10
CA GLU A 234 -10.76 59.11 -11.59
C GLU A 234 -10.15 59.96 -12.72
N LEU A 235 -9.43 59.35 -13.66
CA LEU A 235 -8.85 60.03 -14.81
C LEU A 235 -9.93 60.69 -15.70
N ASN A 236 -11.06 60.01 -15.91
CA ASN A 236 -12.16 60.58 -16.68
C ASN A 236 -12.81 61.77 -15.96
N ALA A 237 -12.95 61.71 -14.63
CA ALA A 237 -13.45 62.83 -13.83
C ALA A 237 -12.48 64.04 -13.87
N GLU A 238 -11.17 63.79 -13.78
CA GLU A 238 -10.14 64.83 -13.89
C GLU A 238 -10.18 65.51 -15.27
N LYS A 239 -10.17 64.73 -16.35
CA LYS A 239 -10.28 65.25 -17.72
C LYS A 239 -11.56 66.06 -17.94
N TYR A 240 -12.70 65.60 -17.41
CA TYR A 240 -13.96 66.33 -17.49
C TYR A 240 -13.88 67.68 -16.78
N ASN A 241 -13.30 67.72 -15.57
CA ASN A 241 -13.12 68.96 -14.82
C ASN A 241 -12.17 69.94 -15.52
N GLN A 242 -11.09 69.43 -16.12
CA GLN A 242 -10.15 70.23 -16.91
C GLN A 242 -10.85 70.87 -18.11
N ILE A 243 -11.55 70.09 -18.93
CA ILE A 243 -12.30 70.60 -20.10
C ILE A 243 -13.31 71.67 -19.67
N ARG A 244 -14.02 71.45 -18.55
CA ARG A 244 -14.98 72.41 -18.00
C ARG A 244 -14.32 73.72 -17.59
N HIS A 245 -13.14 73.65 -16.97
CA HIS A 245 -12.36 74.83 -16.60
C HIS A 245 -11.90 75.60 -17.84
N GLU A 246 -11.27 74.92 -18.81
CA GLU A 246 -10.81 75.51 -20.07
C GLU A 246 -11.95 76.18 -20.85
N LEU A 247 -13.14 75.56 -20.90
CA LEU A 247 -14.33 76.14 -21.54
C LEU A 247 -14.81 77.41 -20.82
N THR A 248 -14.75 77.42 -19.49
CA THR A 248 -15.13 78.59 -18.69
C THR A 248 -14.16 79.75 -18.93
N GLU A 249 -12.85 79.47 -18.98
CA GLU A 249 -11.84 80.47 -19.31
C GLU A 249 -12.01 81.01 -20.74
N ALA A 250 -12.21 80.13 -21.72
CA ALA A 250 -12.44 80.52 -23.11
C ALA A 250 -13.67 81.41 -23.27
N ASN A 251 -14.78 81.09 -22.59
CA ASN A 251 -15.99 81.91 -22.59
C ASN A 251 -15.75 83.30 -21.98
N ASN A 252 -15.02 83.37 -20.87
CA ASN A 252 -14.67 84.65 -20.25
C ASN A 252 -13.76 85.50 -21.15
N GLN A 253 -12.79 84.88 -21.82
CA GLN A 253 -11.92 85.56 -22.79
C GLN A 253 -12.71 86.06 -24.00
N ALA A 254 -13.61 85.25 -24.55
CA ALA A 254 -14.48 85.63 -25.66
C ALA A 254 -15.37 86.83 -25.30
N LYS A 255 -15.94 86.82 -24.09
CA LYS A 255 -16.72 87.95 -23.57
C LYS A 255 -15.88 89.22 -23.44
N LEU A 256 -14.70 89.13 -22.83
CA LEU A 256 -13.79 90.27 -22.69
C LEU A 256 -13.41 90.87 -24.06
N LYS A 257 -13.16 90.01 -25.05
CA LYS A 257 -12.86 90.44 -26.42
C LYS A 257 -14.03 91.18 -27.06
N SER A 258 -15.26 90.70 -26.87
CA SER A 258 -16.48 91.38 -27.32
C SER A 258 -16.62 92.74 -26.64
N ASP A 259 -16.50 92.80 -25.32
CA ASP A 259 -16.63 94.04 -24.54
C ASP A 259 -15.57 95.08 -24.99
N LEU A 260 -14.33 94.64 -25.27
CA LEU A 260 -13.27 95.50 -25.80
C LEU A 260 -13.55 96.02 -27.22
N GLN A 261 -14.19 95.20 -28.06
CA GLN A 261 -14.62 95.62 -29.38
C GLN A 261 -15.71 96.69 -29.29
N ASP A 262 -16.72 96.48 -28.45
CA ASP A 262 -17.80 97.46 -28.21
C ASP A 262 -17.23 98.80 -27.70
N ILE A 263 -16.23 98.76 -26.80
CA ILE A 263 -15.53 99.95 -26.32
C ILE A 263 -14.78 100.66 -27.47
N SER A 264 -14.09 99.91 -28.33
CA SER A 264 -13.38 100.47 -29.49
C SER A 264 -14.34 101.15 -30.48
N GLU A 265 -15.52 100.56 -30.71
CA GLU A 265 -16.56 101.12 -31.57
C GLU A 265 -17.14 102.42 -30.96
N LEU A 266 -17.39 102.44 -29.65
CA LEU A 266 -17.81 103.65 -28.93
C LEU A 266 -16.76 104.77 -28.99
N GLN A 267 -15.48 104.45 -28.87
CA GLN A 267 -14.40 105.42 -29.03
C GLN A 267 -14.35 106.00 -30.44
N ALA A 268 -14.50 105.16 -31.47
CA ALA A 268 -14.57 105.61 -32.86
C ALA A 268 -15.76 106.54 -33.10
N ALA A 269 -16.95 106.19 -32.59
CA ALA A 269 -18.13 107.03 -32.67
C ALA A 269 -17.94 108.38 -31.96
N THR A 270 -17.28 108.37 -30.79
CA THR A 270 -16.96 109.59 -30.02
C THR A 270 -16.00 110.51 -30.80
N GLN A 271 -14.98 109.95 -31.46
CA GLN A 271 -14.08 110.71 -32.31
C GLN A 271 -14.81 111.35 -33.51
N GLN A 272 -15.70 110.60 -34.16
CA GLN A 272 -16.52 111.12 -35.26
C GLN A 272 -17.41 112.28 -34.79
N LEU A 273 -18.03 112.16 -33.61
CA LEU A 273 -18.80 113.24 -33.00
C LEU A 273 -17.93 114.48 -32.75
N GLN A 274 -16.73 114.30 -32.20
CA GLN A 274 -15.81 115.41 -31.94
C GLN A 274 -15.40 116.13 -33.23
N ILE A 275 -15.14 115.38 -34.30
CA ILE A 275 -14.87 115.93 -35.64
C ILE A 275 -16.07 116.74 -36.13
N ALA A 276 -17.29 116.20 -36.01
CA ALA A 276 -18.52 116.88 -36.41
C ALA A 276 -18.77 118.18 -35.62
N ILE A 277 -18.55 118.15 -34.30
CA ILE A 277 -18.65 119.33 -33.42
C ILE A 277 -17.64 120.40 -33.84
N ASN A 278 -16.38 120.01 -34.08
CA ASN A 278 -15.34 120.94 -34.51
C ASN A 278 -15.67 121.56 -35.87
N LYS A 279 -16.16 120.75 -36.82
CA LYS A 279 -16.63 121.22 -38.14
C LYS A 279 -17.77 122.24 -37.99
N ALA A 280 -18.80 121.92 -37.21
CA ALA A 280 -19.93 122.82 -36.97
C ALA A 280 -19.51 124.13 -36.27
N ARG A 281 -18.52 124.08 -35.36
CA ARG A 281 -17.95 125.28 -34.73
C ARG A 281 -17.22 126.16 -35.76
N ASN A 282 -16.42 125.56 -36.65
CA ASN A 282 -15.73 126.29 -37.70
C ASN A 282 -16.71 126.92 -38.70
N ASP A 283 -17.76 126.20 -39.10
CA ASP A 283 -18.83 126.71 -39.97
C ASP A 283 -19.60 127.89 -39.35
N LYS A 284 -19.65 127.96 -38.01
CA LYS A 284 -20.23 129.09 -37.29
C LYS A 284 -19.29 130.31 -37.25
N GLN A 285 -17.98 130.10 -37.07
CA GLN A 285 -16.99 131.18 -37.08
C GLN A 285 -16.82 131.83 -38.47
N THR A 286 -16.95 131.08 -39.56
CA THR A 286 -16.94 131.63 -40.93
C THR A 286 -18.22 132.44 -41.23
N LYS A 287 -19.36 132.10 -40.61
CA LYS A 287 -20.59 132.92 -40.68
C LYS A 287 -20.51 134.23 -39.91
N ASP A 288 -19.85 134.25 -38.75
CA ASP A 288 -19.68 135.48 -37.96
C ASP A 288 -18.51 136.36 -38.48
N GLY A 289 -17.54 135.78 -39.18
CA GLY A 289 -16.44 136.52 -39.84
C GLY A 289 -16.80 137.18 -41.18
N SER A 290 -17.89 136.77 -41.84
CA SER A 290 -18.32 137.34 -43.13
C SER A 290 -19.07 138.68 -43.03
N ASN A 291 -19.37 139.17 -41.82
CA ASN A 291 -20.04 140.47 -41.60
C ASN A 291 -19.06 141.62 -41.28
N ASN A 292 -17.74 141.42 -41.43
CA ASN A 292 -16.77 142.47 -41.14
C ASN A 292 -15.66 142.60 -42.21
N SER A 293 -16.05 142.69 -43.48
CA SER A 293 -15.26 143.34 -44.54
C SER A 293 -16.06 143.50 -45.83
N THR A 294 -16.91 144.53 -45.87
CA THR A 294 -16.95 145.47 -47.02
C THR A 294 -17.60 146.76 -46.54
N SER A 295 -16.75 147.70 -46.13
CA SER A 295 -16.99 149.13 -46.22
C SER A 295 -16.15 149.62 -47.39
N ASN A 296 -16.84 149.95 -48.48
CA ASN A 296 -16.61 151.07 -49.39
C ASN A 296 -17.81 151.18 -50.33
#